data_AF-A0A8C5SKV1-F1
#
_entry.id   AF-A0A8C5SKV1-F1
#
_cell.length_a   1.000
_cell.length_b   1.000
_cell.length_c   1.000
_cell.angle_alpha   90.00
_cell.angle_beta   90.00
_cell.angle_gamma   90.00
#
_symmetry.space_group_name_H-M   'P 1'
#
loop_
_entity.id
_entity.type
_entity.pdbx_description
1 polymer ?
#
loop_
_entity_poly.entity_id
_entity_poly.type
_entity_poly.pdbx_seq_one_letter_code
_entity_poly.pdbx_strand_id
1 'polypeptide(L)'
;DVLICMLKNLLLDFASCETEAGKVCQFSLEEHIQPFKDNMDKFISQAKTDHEMEEKSLAETHKSFLETAAYFCMKPKMGEKEVSLNAFFSIWHEFSSDFKEFWKKENKLILQESVKCTGAFQILANLLQSNYFDARISIKDYSGIFGKTHAIIYMLSVMLP
;
A
#
# COMPACT_ATOMS: atom_id res chain seq x y z
N ASP A 1 -9.68 -13.38 3.26
CA ASP A 1 -9.09 -12.40 2.32
C ASP A 1 -9.89 -12.23 1.06
N VAL A 2 -10.50 -11.06 0.87
CA VAL A 2 -11.19 -10.69 -0.37
C VAL A 2 -10.18 -10.59 -1.53
N LEU A 3 -8.98 -10.06 -1.29
CA LEU A 3 -7.94 -9.86 -2.30
C LEU A 3 -7.44 -11.19 -2.92
N ILE A 4 -7.17 -12.19 -2.08
CA ILE A 4 -6.77 -13.53 -2.54
C ILE A 4 -7.89 -14.18 -3.35
N CYS A 5 -9.15 -13.98 -2.95
CA CYS A 5 -10.28 -14.50 -3.69
C CYS A 5 -10.44 -13.83 -5.06
N MET A 6 -10.23 -12.51 -5.14
CA MET A 6 -10.27 -11.78 -6.42
C MET A 6 -9.20 -12.29 -7.38
N LEU A 7 -7.96 -12.46 -6.93
CA LEU A 7 -6.86 -12.98 -7.75
C LEU A 7 -7.19 -14.37 -8.30
N LYS A 8 -7.70 -15.29 -7.47
CA LYS A 8 -8.10 -16.63 -7.92
C LYS A 8 -9.21 -16.61 -8.95
N ASN A 9 -10.21 -15.75 -8.76
CA ASN A 9 -11.32 -15.62 -9.70
C ASN A 9 -10.83 -15.11 -11.06
N LEU A 10 -9.89 -14.16 -11.06
CA LEU A 10 -9.30 -13.63 -12.29
C LEU A 10 -8.61 -14.72 -13.13
N LEU A 11 -7.94 -15.67 -12.48
CA LEU A 11 -7.34 -16.82 -13.17
C LEU A 11 -8.40 -17.72 -13.84
N LEU A 12 -9.54 -17.92 -13.19
CA LEU A 12 -10.66 -18.68 -13.76
C LEU A 12 -11.30 -17.95 -14.95
N ASP A 13 -11.37 -16.62 -14.88
CA ASP A 13 -11.87 -15.79 -15.99
C ASP A 13 -10.95 -15.89 -17.21
N PHE A 14 -9.62 -15.95 -17.01
CA PHE A 14 -8.68 -16.16 -18.11
C PHE A 14 -8.83 -17.54 -18.76
N ALA A 15 -9.02 -18.60 -17.97
CA ALA A 15 -9.28 -19.93 -18.52
C ALA A 15 -10.58 -19.99 -19.34
N SER A 16 -11.60 -19.26 -18.90
CA SER A 16 -12.86 -19.12 -19.63
C SER A 16 -12.65 -18.33 -20.93
N CYS A 17 -11.91 -17.23 -20.87
CA CYS A 17 -11.56 -16.41 -22.04
C CYS A 17 -10.76 -17.21 -23.08
N GLU A 18 -9.79 -18.00 -22.66
CA GLU A 18 -8.98 -18.88 -23.51
C GLU A 18 -9.84 -19.95 -24.20
N THR A 19 -10.81 -20.51 -23.47
CA THR A 19 -11.77 -21.48 -24.03
C THR A 19 -12.64 -20.85 -25.12
N GLU A 20 -13.20 -19.67 -24.87
CA GLU A 20 -14.03 -18.97 -25.86
C GLU A 20 -13.22 -18.49 -27.07
N ALA A 21 -12.00 -17.99 -26.84
CA ALA A 21 -11.07 -17.63 -27.92
C ALA A 21 -10.74 -18.84 -28.80
N GLY A 22 -10.52 -20.01 -28.19
CA GLY A 22 -10.31 -21.27 -28.89
C GLY A 22 -11.47 -21.65 -29.81
N LYS A 23 -12.72 -21.44 -29.37
CA LYS A 23 -13.90 -21.67 -30.21
C LYS A 23 -13.94 -20.73 -31.41
N VAL A 24 -13.70 -19.43 -31.19
CA VAL A 24 -13.67 -18.44 -32.28
C VAL A 24 -12.62 -18.84 -33.33
N CYS A 25 -11.43 -19.24 -32.89
CA CYS A 25 -10.37 -19.75 -33.76
C CYS A 25 -10.78 -21.02 -34.51
N GLN A 26 -11.45 -21.97 -33.83
CA GLN A 26 -11.86 -23.25 -34.41
C GLN A 26 -12.95 -23.11 -35.50
N PHE A 27 -13.92 -22.21 -35.30
CA PHE A 27 -15.03 -22.02 -36.24
C PHE A 27 -14.73 -21.01 -37.35
N SER A 28 -13.57 -20.35 -37.31
CA SER A 28 -13.14 -19.40 -38.34
C SER A 28 -12.39 -20.10 -39.47
N LEU A 29 -12.50 -19.55 -40.68
CA LEU A 29 -11.62 -19.92 -41.79
C LEU A 29 -10.21 -19.35 -41.55
N GLU A 30 -9.17 -20.08 -41.95
CA GLU A 30 -7.77 -19.70 -41.76
C GLU A 30 -7.46 -18.28 -42.31
N GLU A 31 -8.14 -17.89 -43.39
CA GLU A 31 -8.01 -16.59 -44.06
C GLU A 31 -8.55 -15.41 -43.23
N HIS A 32 -9.40 -15.69 -42.24
CA HIS A 32 -10.13 -14.70 -41.44
C HIS A 32 -9.78 -14.74 -39.95
N ILE A 33 -8.93 -15.69 -39.54
CA ILE A 33 -8.58 -15.89 -38.13
C ILE A 33 -7.68 -14.78 -37.58
N GLN A 34 -6.90 -14.14 -38.46
CA GLN A 34 -6.06 -13.02 -38.11
C GLN A 34 -6.79 -11.69 -38.35
N PRO A 35 -6.60 -10.70 -37.47
CA PRO A 35 -5.63 -10.62 -36.38
C PRO A 35 -6.13 -11.12 -35.01
N PHE A 36 -7.33 -11.69 -34.95
CA PHE A 36 -7.99 -12.04 -33.68
C PHE A 36 -7.14 -12.99 -32.85
N LYS A 37 -6.65 -14.08 -33.46
CA LYS A 37 -5.86 -15.09 -32.76
C LYS A 37 -4.60 -14.50 -32.15
N ASP A 38 -3.80 -13.76 -32.93
CA ASP A 38 -2.55 -13.19 -32.42
C ASP A 38 -2.79 -12.17 -31.30
N ASN A 39 -3.83 -11.34 -31.44
CA ASN A 39 -4.19 -10.37 -30.41
C ASN A 39 -4.66 -11.05 -29.12
N MET A 40 -5.41 -12.14 -29.23
CA MET A 40 -5.95 -12.86 -28.08
C MET A 40 -4.87 -13.70 -27.38
N ASP A 41 -4.01 -14.36 -28.16
CA ASP A 41 -2.84 -15.09 -27.64
C ASP A 41 -1.93 -14.12 -26.86
N LYS A 42 -1.67 -12.92 -27.40
CA LYS A 42 -0.89 -11.88 -26.72
C LYS A 42 -1.58 -11.36 -25.46
N PHE A 43 -2.88 -11.06 -25.53
CA PHE A 43 -3.65 -10.57 -24.39
C PHE A 43 -3.65 -11.57 -23.23
N ILE A 44 -3.97 -12.84 -23.50
CA ILE A 44 -4.01 -13.90 -22.47
C ILE A 44 -2.62 -14.14 -21.89
N SER A 45 -1.58 -14.17 -22.71
CA SER A 45 -0.20 -14.37 -22.24
C SER A 45 0.26 -13.24 -21.32
N GLN A 46 -0.03 -11.99 -21.69
CA GLN A 46 0.30 -10.83 -20.85
C GLN A 46 -0.50 -10.87 -19.54
N ALA A 47 -1.80 -11.16 -19.60
CA ALA A 47 -2.67 -11.21 -18.43
C ALA A 47 -2.23 -12.29 -17.42
N LYS A 48 -1.81 -13.47 -17.90
CA LYS A 48 -1.23 -14.54 -17.05
C LYS A 48 0.09 -14.08 -16.41
N THR A 49 0.96 -13.40 -17.16
CA THR A 49 2.23 -12.87 -16.64
C THR A 49 2.00 -11.83 -15.55
N ASP A 50 1.09 -10.89 -15.78
CA ASP A 50 0.75 -9.84 -14.81
C ASP A 50 0.11 -10.44 -13.55
N HIS A 51 -0.72 -11.48 -13.71
CA HIS A 51 -1.30 -12.21 -12.59
C HIS A 51 -0.24 -12.91 -11.72
N GLU A 52 0.71 -13.62 -12.32
CA GLU A 52 1.82 -14.25 -11.60
C GLU A 52 2.67 -13.22 -10.85
N MET A 53 2.90 -12.06 -11.46
CA MET A 53 3.63 -10.95 -10.83
C MET A 53 2.88 -10.40 -9.61
N GLU A 54 1.57 -10.24 -9.71
CA GLU A 54 0.74 -9.75 -8.61
C GLU A 54 0.64 -10.77 -7.46
N GLU A 55 0.53 -12.06 -7.76
CA GLU A 55 0.58 -13.12 -6.75
C GLU A 55 1.91 -13.12 -6.00
N LYS A 56 3.03 -12.96 -6.72
CA LYS A 56 4.36 -12.84 -6.10
C LYS A 56 4.46 -11.60 -5.22
N SER A 57 4.03 -10.45 -5.71
CA SER A 57 4.00 -9.18 -4.97
C SER A 57 3.18 -9.30 -3.69
N LEU A 58 2.01 -9.95 -3.76
CA LEU A 58 1.16 -10.20 -2.60
C LEU A 58 1.85 -11.11 -1.57
N ALA A 59 2.49 -12.18 -2.01
CA ALA A 59 3.21 -13.10 -1.13
C ALA A 59 4.39 -12.40 -0.43
N GLU A 60 5.16 -11.59 -1.17
CA GLU A 60 6.25 -10.79 -0.63
C GLU A 60 5.75 -9.75 0.38
N THR A 61 4.67 -9.03 0.05
CA THR A 61 4.05 -8.03 0.94
C THR A 61 3.56 -8.69 2.23
N HIS A 62 2.90 -9.84 2.12
CA HIS A 62 2.43 -10.59 3.28
C HIS A 62 3.58 -11.05 4.18
N LYS A 63 4.67 -11.54 3.58
CA LYS A 63 5.89 -11.89 4.31
C LYS A 63 6.48 -10.69 5.04
N SER A 64 6.63 -9.54 4.37
CA SER A 64 7.15 -8.31 5.00
C SER A 64 6.26 -7.82 6.14
N PHE A 65 4.94 -7.98 6.03
CA PHE A 65 4.02 -7.69 7.13
C PHE A 65 4.29 -8.58 8.35
N LEU A 66 4.43 -9.89 8.16
CA LEU A 66 4.71 -10.83 9.26
C LEU A 66 6.07 -10.55 9.91
N GLU A 67 7.10 -10.25 9.13
CA GLU A 67 8.42 -9.83 9.64
C GLU A 67 8.32 -8.54 10.46
N THR A 68 7.54 -7.57 10.00
CA THR A 68 7.29 -6.31 10.73
C THR A 68 6.55 -6.56 12.04
N ALA A 69 5.50 -7.40 12.02
CA ALA A 69 4.76 -7.76 13.22
C ALA A 69 5.66 -8.47 14.25
N ALA A 70 6.53 -9.38 13.78
CA ALA A 70 7.51 -10.06 14.62
C ALA A 70 8.56 -9.10 15.19
N TYR A 71 9.03 -8.13 14.39
CA TYR A 71 9.97 -7.09 14.84
C TYR A 71 9.39 -6.28 16.02
N PHE A 72 8.11 -5.91 15.95
CA PHE A 72 7.40 -5.26 17.05
C PHE A 72 6.91 -6.22 18.15
N CYS A 73 7.39 -7.47 18.14
CA CYS A 73 7.03 -8.50 19.12
C CYS A 73 5.52 -8.76 19.24
N MET A 74 4.75 -8.48 18.19
CA MET A 74 3.31 -8.74 18.17
C MET A 74 3.05 -10.23 18.03
N LYS A 75 2.13 -10.74 18.84
CA LYS A 75 1.73 -12.14 18.83
C LYS A 75 0.30 -12.30 18.28
N PRO A 76 0.01 -13.38 17.55
CA PRO A 76 -1.36 -13.68 17.14
C PRO A 76 -2.26 -13.85 18.36
N LYS A 77 -3.54 -13.51 18.23
CA LYS A 77 -4.52 -13.75 19.30
C LYS A 77 -4.79 -15.24 19.46
N MET A 78 -5.31 -15.64 20.61
CA MET A 78 -5.68 -17.04 20.86
C MET A 78 -6.68 -17.51 19.79
N GLY A 79 -6.32 -18.56 19.06
CA GLY A 79 -7.13 -19.10 17.95
C GLY A 79 -6.79 -18.54 16.58
N GLU A 80 -5.93 -17.51 16.47
CA GLU A 80 -5.41 -17.02 15.20
C GLU A 80 -4.08 -17.71 14.87
N LYS A 81 -3.89 -18.04 13.58
CA LYS A 81 -2.63 -18.63 13.09
C LYS A 81 -1.52 -17.58 12.98
N GLU A 82 -1.90 -16.36 12.59
CA GLU A 82 -1.01 -15.26 12.25
C GLU A 82 -1.58 -13.93 12.77
N VAL A 83 -0.74 -12.91 12.93
CA VAL A 83 -1.17 -11.59 13.41
C VAL A 83 -2.15 -10.98 12.40
N SER A 84 -3.35 -10.64 12.85
CA SER A 84 -4.32 -9.94 12.02
C SER A 84 -3.82 -8.55 11.59
N LEU A 85 -4.00 -8.20 10.31
CA LEU A 85 -3.77 -6.84 9.79
C LEU A 85 -4.50 -5.79 10.64
N ASN A 86 -5.76 -6.07 11.02
CA ASN A 86 -6.53 -5.16 11.86
C ASN A 86 -5.89 -5.00 13.24
N ALA A 87 -5.44 -6.08 13.87
CA ALA A 87 -4.78 -6.00 15.17
C ALA A 87 -3.50 -5.15 15.13
N PHE A 88 -2.67 -5.32 14.09
CA PHE A 88 -1.46 -4.51 13.89
C PHE A 88 -1.80 -3.04 13.60
N PHE A 89 -2.66 -2.79 12.61
CA PHE A 89 -2.93 -1.42 12.15
C PHE A 89 -3.78 -0.62 13.12
N SER A 90 -4.64 -1.22 13.94
CA SER A 90 -5.37 -0.49 14.98
C SER A 90 -4.42 0.12 16.01
N ILE A 91 -3.45 -0.66 16.52
CA ILE A 91 -2.45 -0.18 17.48
C ILE A 91 -1.60 0.91 16.84
N TRP A 92 -1.14 0.69 15.61
CA TRP A 92 -0.31 1.68 14.92
C TRP A 92 -1.06 2.97 14.60
N HIS A 93 -2.35 2.86 14.26
CA HIS A 93 -3.22 4.00 14.04
C HIS A 93 -3.38 4.84 15.32
N GLU A 94 -3.72 4.20 16.44
CA GLU A 94 -3.84 4.86 17.75
C GLU A 94 -2.52 5.55 18.14
N PHE A 95 -1.40 4.83 18.08
CA PHE A 95 -0.07 5.38 18.33
C PHE A 95 0.24 6.61 17.46
N SER A 96 -0.05 6.54 16.15
CA SER A 96 0.20 7.64 15.23
C SER A 96 -0.68 8.86 15.50
N SER A 97 -1.92 8.65 15.95
CA SER A 97 -2.85 9.70 16.33
C SER A 97 -2.37 10.42 17.58
N ASP A 98 -2.04 9.66 18.62
CA ASP A 98 -1.52 10.21 19.87
C ASP A 98 -0.22 10.97 19.64
N PHE A 99 0.70 10.40 18.86
CA PHE A 99 1.96 11.05 18.50
C PHE A 99 1.71 12.40 17.80
N LYS A 100 0.75 12.46 16.87
CA LYS A 100 0.35 13.70 16.19
C LYS A 100 -0.19 14.74 17.18
N GLU A 101 -0.96 14.34 18.18
CA GLU A 101 -1.49 15.24 19.20
C GLU A 101 -0.40 15.75 20.14
N PHE A 102 0.47 14.87 20.63
CA PHE A 102 1.63 15.26 21.43
C PHE A 102 2.54 16.21 20.67
N TRP A 103 2.84 15.92 19.41
CA TRP A 103 3.63 16.80 18.55
C TRP A 103 3.00 18.19 18.43
N LYS A 104 1.68 18.29 18.23
CA LYS A 104 0.98 19.59 18.20
C LYS A 104 1.09 20.34 19.53
N LYS A 105 0.95 19.62 20.64
CA LYS A 105 1.02 20.20 21.98
C LYS A 105 2.44 20.71 22.29
N GLU A 106 3.46 19.92 21.98
CA GLU A 106 4.86 20.27 22.18
C GLU A 106 5.26 21.48 21.33
N ASN A 107 4.85 21.49 20.04
CA ASN A 107 5.06 22.67 19.19
C ASN A 107 4.37 23.90 19.75
N LYS A 108 3.16 23.78 20.29
CA LYS A 108 2.47 24.91 20.92
C LYS A 108 3.24 25.44 22.13
N LEU A 109 3.86 24.57 22.93
CA LEU A 109 4.68 24.97 24.08
C LEU A 109 5.99 25.64 23.65
N ILE A 110 6.69 25.08 22.68
CA ILE A 110 7.91 25.69 22.09
C ILE A 110 7.58 27.07 21.50
N LEU A 111 6.45 27.19 20.80
CA LEU A 111 5.97 28.48 20.29
C LEU A 111 5.71 29.45 21.44
N GLN A 112 5.01 29.03 22.50
CA GLN A 112 4.75 29.87 23.67
C GLN A 112 6.04 30.30 24.41
N GLU A 113 7.06 29.45 24.48
CA GLU A 113 8.37 29.80 25.04
C GLU A 113 9.15 30.76 24.12
N SER A 114 9.10 30.57 22.80
CA SER A 114 9.78 31.43 21.81
C SER A 114 9.13 32.82 21.63
N VAL A 115 7.82 32.94 21.90
CA VAL A 115 7.07 34.22 21.91
C VAL A 115 7.60 35.19 22.97
N LYS A 116 8.20 34.68 24.05
CA LYS A 116 8.86 35.53 25.06
C LYS A 116 10.12 36.22 24.53
N CYS A 117 10.74 35.72 23.45
CA CYS A 117 12.07 36.18 23.04
C CYS A 117 12.11 37.06 21.78
N THR A 118 11.27 36.90 20.74
CA THR A 118 11.36 37.80 19.56
C THR A 118 10.14 37.74 18.62
N GLY A 119 9.35 38.81 18.56
CA GLY A 119 8.05 38.87 17.85
C GLY A 119 8.06 38.74 16.31
N ALA A 120 9.20 38.57 15.64
CA ALA A 120 9.29 38.50 14.17
C ALA A 120 9.55 37.09 13.60
N PHE A 121 10.04 36.14 14.39
CA PHE A 121 10.33 34.76 13.92
C PHE A 121 9.09 33.85 13.83
N GLN A 122 7.97 34.29 14.39
CA GLN A 122 6.76 33.49 14.59
C GLN A 122 6.05 33.09 13.29
N ILE A 123 6.03 33.97 12.28
CA ILE A 123 5.31 33.73 11.02
C ILE A 123 6.10 32.76 10.13
N LEU A 124 7.43 32.89 10.08
CA LEU A 124 8.30 32.02 9.28
C LEU A 124 8.37 30.60 9.84
N ALA A 125 8.44 30.44 11.17
CA ALA A 125 8.40 29.11 11.80
C ALA A 125 7.03 28.41 11.56
N ASN A 126 5.92 29.15 11.70
CA ASN A 126 4.58 28.62 11.44
C ASN A 126 4.38 28.23 9.96
N LEU A 127 4.86 29.07 9.02
CA LEU A 127 4.79 28.79 7.59
C LEU A 127 5.71 27.64 7.17
N LEU A 128 6.90 27.50 7.76
CA LEU A 128 7.79 26.37 7.49
C LEU A 128 7.25 25.07 8.10
N GLN A 129 6.68 25.07 9.31
CA GLN A 129 6.16 23.84 9.94
C GLN A 129 4.85 23.35 9.31
N SER A 130 3.93 24.26 8.96
CA SER A 130 2.70 23.89 8.25
C SER A 130 3.02 23.36 6.86
N ASN A 131 3.89 24.05 6.09
CA ASN A 131 4.26 23.60 4.75
C ASN A 131 5.17 22.37 4.77
N TYR A 132 6.04 22.16 5.77
CA TYR A 132 6.90 20.97 5.83
C TYR A 132 6.13 19.70 6.20
N PHE A 133 5.11 19.79 7.07
CA PHE A 133 4.28 18.63 7.41
C PHE A 133 3.19 18.39 6.35
N ASP A 134 2.51 19.43 5.84
CA ASP A 134 1.53 19.27 4.75
C ASP A 134 2.19 18.93 3.42
N ALA A 135 3.32 19.53 3.02
CA ALA A 135 4.00 19.09 1.79
C ALA A 135 4.54 17.67 1.91
N ARG A 136 4.95 17.23 3.12
CA ARG A 136 5.44 15.86 3.32
C ARG A 136 4.33 14.81 3.44
N ILE A 137 3.13 15.20 3.87
CA ILE A 137 1.92 14.36 3.78
C ILE A 137 1.37 14.40 2.34
N SER A 138 1.33 15.56 1.69
CA SER A 138 0.81 15.74 0.34
C SER A 138 1.71 15.14 -0.76
N ILE A 139 3.04 15.13 -0.58
CA ILE A 139 3.96 14.36 -1.44
C ILE A 139 3.70 12.84 -1.30
N LYS A 140 3.13 12.38 -0.18
CA LYS A 140 2.72 10.98 0.05
C LYS A 140 1.28 10.66 -0.39
N ASP A 141 0.49 11.66 -0.74
CA ASP A 141 -0.89 11.46 -1.21
C ASP A 141 -0.95 11.06 -2.71
N TYR A 142 0.19 10.95 -3.39
CA TYR A 142 0.26 10.32 -4.70
C TYR A 142 0.53 8.81 -4.59
N SER A 143 -0.56 8.06 -4.75
CA SER A 143 -0.69 6.67 -5.22
C SER A 143 -0.58 5.52 -4.22
N GLY A 144 -1.77 5.01 -3.84
CA GLY A 144 -1.98 3.59 -3.59
C GLY A 144 -1.47 3.03 -2.27
N ILE A 145 -1.79 1.76 -2.05
CA ILE A 145 -1.50 0.94 -0.86
C ILE A 145 -0.01 1.03 -0.41
N PHE A 146 0.90 1.42 -1.31
CA PHE A 146 2.32 1.68 -1.05
C PHE A 146 2.62 2.93 -0.17
N GLY A 147 1.77 3.95 -0.16
CA GLY A 147 2.00 5.19 0.60
C GLY A 147 1.95 5.01 2.13
N LYS A 148 1.10 4.07 2.61
CA LYS A 148 0.99 3.75 4.04
C LYS A 148 2.18 2.94 4.53
N THR A 149 2.70 2.02 3.73
CA THR A 149 3.90 1.23 4.03
C THR A 149 5.16 2.11 4.06
N HIS A 150 5.27 3.08 3.14
CA HIS A 150 6.37 4.07 3.17
C HIS A 150 6.31 5.02 4.36
N ALA A 151 5.12 5.34 4.88
CA ALA A 151 5.00 6.10 6.12
C ALA A 151 5.51 5.30 7.32
N ILE A 152 5.26 3.99 7.37
CA ILE A 152 5.77 3.10 8.42
C ILE A 152 7.29 2.94 8.30
N ILE A 153 7.82 2.72 7.10
CA ILE A 153 9.27 2.61 6.84
C ILE A 153 10.01 3.91 7.20
N TYR A 154 9.46 5.08 6.87
CA TYR A 154 10.07 6.37 7.25
C TYR A 154 9.95 6.69 8.75
N MET A 155 8.87 6.27 9.42
CA MET A 155 8.76 6.41 10.87
C MET A 155 9.73 5.46 11.57
N LEU A 156 9.91 4.23 11.05
CA LEU A 156 10.92 3.28 11.50
C LEU A 156 12.35 3.80 11.26
N SER A 157 12.65 4.42 10.12
CA SER A 157 13.97 4.97 9.80
C SER A 157 14.35 6.23 10.58
N VAL A 158 13.37 6.89 11.21
CA VAL A 158 13.59 8.06 12.08
C VAL A 158 13.63 7.65 13.56
N MET A 159 13.04 6.50 13.91
CA MET A 159 13.00 5.96 15.28
C MET A 159 14.13 4.96 15.59
N LEU A 160 14.75 4.35 14.58
CA LEU A 160 15.96 3.54 14.73
C LEU A 160 17.20 4.43 14.54
N PRO A 161 18.17 4.43 15.48
CA PRO A 161 19.43 5.16 15.34
C PRO A 161 20.24 4.77 14.10
#